data_AF-A0A2P1BPS6-F1
#
_entry.id   AF-A0A2P1BPS6-F1
#
_cell.length_a   1.000
_cell.length_b   1.000
_cell.length_c   1.000
_cell.angle_alpha   90.00
_cell.angle_beta   90.00
_cell.angle_gamma   90.00
#
_symmetry.space_group_name_H-M   'P 1'
#
loop_
_entity.id
_entity.type
_entity.pdbx_description
1 polymer ?
#
loop_
_entity_poly.entity_id
_entity_poly.type
_entity_poly.pdbx_seq_one_letter_code
_entity_poly.pdbx_strand_id
1 'polypeptide(L)'
;MDELIAKAWRFVRERFRSYQAERKSHGRKRDTARRDASRQRHDIETRVRQQLTREYATGRFRGDKEALKREVERRVQERMLLSRGNNYTRLATAPYNIPSLKIRPAPEAFTPVGRLLRIILSSGLHSSP
;
A
#
# COMPACT_ATOMS: atom_id res chain seq x y z
N MET A 1 17.46 -27.95 15.26
CA MET A 1 17.68 -26.48 15.22
C MET A 1 17.56 -25.92 13.81
N ASP A 2 18.20 -26.54 12.81
CA ASP A 2 18.20 -26.04 11.42
C ASP A 2 16.82 -26.01 10.75
N GLU A 3 15.92 -26.96 11.08
CA GLU A 3 14.56 -26.95 10.56
C GLU A 3 13.73 -25.75 11.03
N LEU A 4 13.93 -25.30 12.27
CA LEU A 4 13.24 -24.12 12.81
C LEU A 4 13.78 -22.86 12.14
N ILE A 5 15.09 -22.78 11.92
CA ILE A 5 15.74 -21.69 11.19
C ILE A 5 15.21 -21.65 9.74
N ALA A 6 15.13 -22.80 9.06
CA ALA A 6 14.59 -22.89 7.71
C ALA A 6 13.10 -22.49 7.62
N LYS A 7 12.29 -22.91 8.59
CA LYS A 7 10.86 -22.52 8.70
C LYS A 7 10.72 -21.02 8.92
N ALA A 8 11.53 -20.42 9.80
CA ALA A 8 11.53 -18.99 10.05
C ALA A 8 11.88 -18.18 8.78
N TRP A 9 12.93 -18.57 8.05
CA TRP A 9 13.29 -17.93 6.78
C TRP A 9 12.25 -18.11 5.68
N ARG A 10 11.55 -19.26 5.63
CA ARG A 10 10.43 -19.48 4.70
C ARG A 10 9.28 -18.53 5.02
N PHE A 11 8.91 -18.41 6.29
CA PHE A 11 7.85 -17.52 6.75
C PHE A 11 8.11 -16.06 6.33
N VAL A 12 9.29 -15.52 6.64
CA VAL A 12 9.64 -14.13 6.30
C VAL A 12 9.61 -13.90 4.78
N ARG A 13 10.20 -14.80 4.00
CA ARG A 13 10.20 -14.69 2.53
C ARG A 13 8.80 -14.73 1.95
N GLU A 14 7.93 -15.59 2.46
CA GLU A 14 6.56 -15.71 1.98
C GLU A 14 5.73 -14.45 2.30
N ARG A 15 5.89 -13.91 3.51
CA ARG A 15 5.27 -12.62 3.88
C ARG A 15 5.77 -11.46 3.03
N PHE A 16 7.07 -11.40 2.76
CA PHE A 16 7.62 -10.37 1.88
C PHE A 16 7.10 -10.52 0.44
N ARG A 17 7.10 -11.74 -0.12
CA ARG A 17 6.61 -12.01 -1.48
C ARG A 17 5.13 -11.67 -1.63
N SER A 18 4.28 -12.14 -0.72
CA SER A 18 2.85 -11.83 -0.72
C SER A 18 2.59 -10.33 -0.63
N TYR A 19 3.25 -9.64 0.30
CA TYR A 19 3.16 -8.19 0.44
C TYR A 19 3.56 -7.47 -0.86
N GLN A 20 4.74 -7.77 -1.42
CA GLN A 20 5.20 -7.13 -2.65
C GLN A 20 4.28 -7.42 -3.85
N ALA A 21 3.78 -8.66 -3.96
CA ALA A 21 2.84 -9.05 -5.00
C ALA A 21 1.53 -8.25 -4.92
N GLU A 22 0.99 -8.06 -3.72
CA GLU A 22 -0.20 -7.26 -3.46
C GLU A 22 0.02 -5.78 -3.78
N ARG A 23 1.17 -5.22 -3.40
CA ARG A 23 1.52 -3.82 -3.77
C ARG A 23 1.63 -3.64 -5.27
N LYS A 24 2.25 -4.59 -5.97
CA LYS A 24 2.36 -4.57 -7.43
C LYS A 24 1.01 -4.75 -8.13
N SER A 25 0.12 -5.59 -7.59
CA SER A 25 -1.24 -5.75 -8.15
C SER A 25 -2.07 -4.48 -7.93
N HIS A 26 -2.01 -3.88 -6.74
CA HIS A 26 -2.67 -2.63 -6.42
C HIS A 26 -2.14 -1.47 -7.29
N GLY A 27 -0.83 -1.38 -7.50
CA GLY A 27 -0.22 -0.39 -8.40
C GLY A 27 -0.78 -0.49 -9.83
N ARG A 28 -0.89 -1.71 -10.37
CA ARG A 28 -1.49 -1.96 -11.69
C ARG A 28 -2.97 -1.55 -11.75
N LYS A 29 -3.75 -1.83 -10.70
CA LYS A 29 -5.15 -1.39 -10.61
C LYS A 29 -5.26 0.15 -10.61
N ARG A 30 -4.40 0.84 -9.85
CA ARG A 30 -4.32 2.31 -9.81
C ARG A 30 -3.95 2.93 -11.14
N ASP A 31 -2.93 2.39 -11.80
CA ASP A 31 -2.52 2.88 -13.12
C ASP A 31 -3.65 2.71 -14.15
N THR A 32 -4.39 1.60 -14.08
CA THR A 32 -5.55 1.37 -14.94
C THR A 32 -6.65 2.38 -14.65
N ALA A 33 -7.00 2.58 -13.38
CA ALA A 33 -8.00 3.55 -12.95
C ALA A 33 -7.67 4.98 -13.38
N ARG A 34 -6.39 5.40 -13.24
CA ARG A 34 -5.92 6.70 -13.74
C ARG A 34 -6.11 6.87 -15.24
N ARG A 35 -5.83 5.82 -16.04
CA ARG A 35 -6.05 5.85 -17.49
C ARG A 35 -7.53 5.83 -17.88
N ASP A 36 -8.38 5.23 -17.07
CA ASP A 36 -9.83 5.13 -17.29
C ASP A 36 -10.59 6.37 -16.80
N ALA A 37 -9.95 7.25 -16.00
CA ALA A 37 -10.55 8.46 -15.45
C ALA A 37 -11.10 9.41 -16.54
N SER A 38 -10.40 9.55 -17.67
CA SER A 38 -10.84 10.39 -18.80
C SER A 38 -11.68 9.64 -19.85
N ARG A 39 -11.88 8.33 -19.71
CA ARG A 39 -12.58 7.50 -20.71
C ARG A 39 -14.07 7.41 -20.45
N GLN A 40 -14.88 7.27 -21.49
CA GLN A 40 -16.30 6.97 -21.31
C GLN A 40 -16.53 5.49 -20.98
N ARG A 41 -17.73 5.18 -20.47
CA ARG A 41 -18.13 3.80 -20.13
C ARG A 41 -18.00 2.86 -21.34
N HIS A 42 -18.40 3.32 -22.52
CA HIS A 42 -18.31 2.53 -23.76
C HIS A 42 -16.86 2.16 -24.11
N ASP A 43 -15.92 3.10 -23.99
CA ASP A 43 -14.50 2.84 -24.27
C ASP A 43 -13.90 1.81 -23.30
N ILE A 44 -14.30 1.89 -22.02
CA ILE A 44 -13.89 0.95 -20.99
C ILE A 44 -14.44 -0.45 -21.32
N GLU A 45 -15.71 -0.54 -21.72
CA GLU A 45 -16.36 -1.79 -22.12
C GLU A 45 -15.65 -2.45 -23.31
N THR A 46 -15.34 -1.69 -24.36
CA THR A 46 -14.59 -2.16 -25.52
C THR A 46 -13.21 -2.69 -25.12
N ARG A 47 -12.49 -2.00 -24.24
CA ARG A 47 -11.19 -2.46 -23.72
C ARG A 47 -11.31 -3.73 -22.87
N VAL A 48 -12.34 -3.83 -22.04
CA VAL A 48 -12.61 -5.02 -21.22
C VAL A 48 -12.91 -6.23 -22.10
N ARG A 49 -13.72 -6.07 -23.14
CA ARG A 49 -13.99 -7.13 -24.13
C ARG A 49 -12.71 -7.61 -24.81
N GLN A 50 -11.89 -6.70 -25.33
CA GLN A 50 -10.61 -7.06 -25.96
C GLN A 50 -9.68 -7.82 -25.01
N GLN A 51 -9.63 -7.43 -23.73
CA GLN A 51 -8.84 -8.13 -22.73
C GLN A 51 -9.38 -9.55 -22.49
N LEU A 52 -10.69 -9.70 -22.31
CA LEU A 52 -11.32 -11.00 -22.08
C LEU A 52 -11.18 -11.93 -23.28
N THR A 53 -11.25 -11.42 -24.51
CA THR A 53 -10.97 -12.23 -25.71
C THR A 53 -9.55 -12.78 -25.70
N ARG A 54 -8.55 -11.98 -25.29
CA ARG A 54 -7.15 -12.44 -25.14
C ARG A 54 -7.01 -13.46 -24.01
N GLU A 55 -7.72 -13.27 -22.90
CA GLU A 55 -7.72 -14.21 -21.77
C GLU A 55 -8.39 -15.54 -22.14
N TYR A 56 -9.44 -15.50 -22.98
CA TYR A 56 -10.10 -16.69 -23.54
C TYR A 56 -9.14 -17.45 -24.45
N ALA A 57 -8.51 -16.77 -25.41
CA ALA A 57 -7.55 -17.38 -26.34
C ALA A 57 -6.33 -17.99 -25.64
N THR A 58 -5.89 -17.41 -24.52
CA THR A 58 -4.77 -17.92 -23.71
C THR A 58 -5.18 -18.94 -22.65
N GLY A 59 -6.46 -19.31 -22.56
CA GLY A 59 -6.99 -20.26 -21.59
C GLY A 59 -6.98 -19.78 -20.13
N ARG A 60 -6.74 -18.48 -19.90
CA ARG A 60 -6.76 -17.85 -18.57
C ARG A 60 -8.18 -17.57 -18.08
N PHE A 61 -9.08 -17.25 -19.01
CA PHE A 61 -10.51 -17.18 -18.72
C PHE A 61 -11.14 -18.52 -19.09
N ARG A 62 -11.89 -19.11 -18.16
CA ARG A 62 -12.65 -20.35 -18.36
C ARG A 62 -14.10 -20.07 -18.00
N GLY A 63 -15.01 -20.30 -18.94
CA GLY A 63 -16.44 -20.12 -18.74
C GLY A 63 -17.22 -19.96 -20.04
N ASP A 64 -18.53 -20.14 -19.93
CA ASP A 64 -19.46 -20.06 -21.06
C ASP A 64 -19.77 -18.61 -21.46
N LYS A 65 -20.52 -18.45 -22.55
CA LYS A 65 -20.94 -17.14 -23.08
C LYS A 65 -21.61 -16.24 -22.03
N GLU A 66 -22.42 -16.82 -21.14
CA GLU A 66 -23.09 -16.08 -20.06
C GLU A 66 -22.11 -15.70 -18.93
N ALA A 67 -21.11 -16.54 -18.64
CA ALA A 67 -20.04 -16.18 -17.72
C ALA A 67 -19.19 -15.03 -18.28
N LEU A 68 -18.96 -15.02 -19.60
CA LEU A 68 -18.23 -13.95 -20.27
C LEU A 68 -18.99 -12.61 -20.18
N LYS A 69 -20.30 -12.59 -20.42
CA LYS A 69 -21.12 -11.36 -20.27
C LYS A 69 -21.08 -10.82 -18.85
N ARG A 70 -21.30 -11.69 -17.86
CA ARG A 70 -21.21 -11.32 -16.43
C ARG A 70 -19.84 -10.77 -16.06
N GLU A 71 -18.77 -11.36 -16.59
CA GLU A 71 -17.41 -10.88 -16.30
C GLU A 71 -17.11 -9.54 -16.98
N VAL A 72 -17.64 -9.29 -18.19
CA VAL A 72 -17.57 -7.96 -18.83
C VAL A 72 -18.24 -6.93 -17.93
N GLU A 73 -19.48 -7.18 -17.51
CA GLU A 73 -20.25 -6.26 -16.66
C GLU A 73 -19.54 -6.01 -15.33
N ARG A 74 -19.07 -7.07 -14.65
CA ARG A 74 -18.34 -6.99 -13.38
C ARG A 74 -17.07 -6.15 -13.52
N ARG A 75 -16.27 -6.35 -14.57
CA ARG A 75 -15.02 -5.60 -14.79
C ARG A 75 -15.26 -4.16 -15.20
N VAL A 76 -16.30 -3.88 -15.98
CA VAL A 76 -16.71 -2.51 -16.31
C VAL A 76 -17.14 -1.80 -15.05
N GLN A 77 -17.99 -2.42 -14.23
CA GLN A 77 -18.44 -1.85 -12.96
C GLN A 77 -17.27 -1.58 -12.01
N GLU A 78 -16.35 -2.55 -11.85
CA GLU A 78 -15.13 -2.37 -11.06
C GLU A 78 -14.35 -1.16 -11.59
N ARG A 79 -14.00 -1.11 -12.87
CA ARG A 79 -13.22 0.00 -13.45
C ARG A 79 -13.92 1.36 -13.37
N MET A 80 -15.24 1.40 -13.53
CA MET A 80 -16.02 2.62 -13.36
C MET A 80 -15.93 3.11 -11.92
N LEU A 81 -16.13 2.24 -10.94
CA LEU A 81 -16.01 2.58 -9.53
C LEU A 81 -14.58 3.07 -9.19
N LEU A 82 -13.56 2.35 -9.68
CA LEU A 82 -12.15 2.66 -9.42
C LEU A 82 -11.69 3.97 -10.05
N SER A 83 -12.18 4.29 -11.25
CA SER A 83 -11.74 5.48 -12.00
C SER A 83 -12.48 6.76 -11.59
N ARG A 84 -13.69 6.63 -11.04
CA ARG A 84 -14.53 7.76 -10.60
C ARG A 84 -14.43 8.04 -9.11
N GLY A 85 -14.06 7.06 -8.30
CA GLY A 85 -13.87 7.24 -6.87
C GLY A 85 -12.53 7.90 -6.53
N ASN A 86 -12.53 8.96 -5.72
CA ASN A 86 -11.32 9.57 -5.16
C ASN A 86 -10.51 8.61 -4.25
N ASN A 87 -11.08 7.46 -3.87
CA ASN A 87 -10.59 6.57 -2.81
C ASN A 87 -9.53 5.54 -3.24
N TYR A 88 -9.27 5.33 -4.53
CA TYR A 88 -8.24 4.37 -4.97
C TYR A 88 -6.84 4.97 -5.12
N THR A 89 -6.70 6.29 -4.92
CA THR A 89 -5.50 7.07 -5.21
C THR A 89 -4.38 6.88 -4.20
N ARG A 90 -4.71 6.64 -2.93
CA ARG A 90 -3.74 6.32 -1.89
C ARG A 90 -3.86 4.85 -1.54
N LEU A 91 -2.77 4.13 -1.77
CA LEU A 91 -2.46 2.97 -0.95
C LEU A 91 -2.66 3.46 0.47
N ALA A 92 -3.68 2.98 1.20
CA ALA A 92 -3.68 3.19 2.63
C ALA A 92 -2.27 2.78 3.06
N THR A 93 -1.50 3.73 3.58
CA THR A 93 -0.33 3.39 4.35
C THR A 93 -0.98 2.53 5.42
N ALA A 94 -0.86 1.20 5.30
CA ALA A 94 -1.13 0.36 6.44
C ALA A 94 -0.34 1.06 7.54
N PRO A 95 -0.98 1.50 8.64
CA PRO A 95 -0.19 1.94 9.76
C PRO A 95 0.68 0.73 10.01
N TYR A 96 1.96 0.84 9.70
CA TYR A 96 2.90 -0.11 10.21
C TYR A 96 2.77 0.15 11.70
N ASN A 97 1.91 -0.61 12.37
CA ASN A 97 2.14 -0.98 13.74
C ASN A 97 3.41 -1.82 13.65
N ILE A 98 4.54 -1.12 13.49
CA ILE A 98 5.80 -1.58 13.99
C ILE A 98 5.50 -1.59 15.48
N PRO A 99 5.22 -2.75 16.11
CA PRO A 99 5.15 -2.78 17.55
C PRO A 99 6.45 -2.17 17.99
N SER A 100 6.35 -1.03 18.67
CA SER A 100 7.47 -0.15 18.97
C SER A 100 8.64 -1.05 19.32
N LEU A 101 9.68 -1.04 18.50
CA LEU A 101 11.01 -1.40 18.98
C LEU A 101 11.22 -0.40 20.10
N LYS A 102 10.85 -0.82 21.32
CA LYS A 102 11.26 -0.23 22.58
C LYS A 102 12.76 -0.46 22.58
N ILE A 103 13.46 0.37 21.81
CA ILE A 103 14.80 0.77 22.17
C ILE A 103 14.56 1.43 23.52
N ARG A 104 14.77 0.64 24.59
CA ARG A 104 14.86 1.18 25.93
C ARG A 104 15.90 2.29 25.82
N PRO A 105 15.63 3.55 26.20
CA PRO A 105 16.72 4.50 26.33
C PRO A 105 17.73 3.85 27.26
N ALA A 106 18.96 3.67 26.76
CA ALA A 106 20.05 3.15 27.57
C ALA A 106 20.18 4.06 28.81
N PRO A 107 20.42 3.49 30.00
CA PRO A 107 20.57 4.27 31.21
C PRO A 107 21.67 5.32 30.98
N GLU A 108 21.33 6.55 31.34
CA GLU A 108 22.11 7.75 31.16
C GLU A 108 23.58 7.53 31.54
N ALA A 109 24.44 7.50 30.53
CA ALA A 109 25.87 7.58 30.71
C ALA A 109 26.39 8.74 29.86
N PHE A 110 26.73 9.82 30.57
CA PHE A 110 27.74 10.82 30.22
C PHE A 110 27.58 11.62 28.92
N THR A 111 27.22 12.91 29.05
CA THR A 111 28.12 14.00 28.59
C THR A 111 27.94 15.26 29.47
N PRO A 112 29.02 15.86 30.00
CA PRO A 112 28.98 16.97 30.96
C PRO A 112 28.95 18.36 30.30
N VAL A 113 28.26 18.54 29.17
CA VAL A 113 28.27 19.83 28.42
C VAL A 113 26.88 20.46 28.28
N GLY A 114 25.80 19.71 28.55
CA GLY A 114 24.43 20.24 28.46
C GLY A 114 23.92 21.02 29.68
N ARG A 115 24.67 21.04 30.79
CA ARG A 115 24.18 21.59 32.09
C ARG A 115 24.48 23.08 32.29
N LEU A 116 25.39 23.68 31.51
CA LEU A 116 25.75 25.09 31.62
C LEU A 116 24.78 26.02 30.86
N LEU A 117 24.11 25.55 29.81
CA LEU A 117 23.20 26.40 29.03
C LEU A 117 21.83 26.64 29.69
N ARG A 118 21.49 25.88 30.74
CA ARG A 118 20.19 26.00 31.43
C ARG A 118 20.24 26.92 32.67
N ILE A 119 21.43 27.23 33.19
CA ILE A 119 21.59 28.09 34.36
C ILE A 119 21.66 29.58 33.95
N ILE A 120 22.18 29.89 32.76
CA ILE A 120 22.36 31.27 32.30
C ILE A 120 21.04 31.94 31.85
N LEU A 121 20.03 31.16 31.46
CA LEU A 121 18.72 31.67 30.99
C LEU A 121 17.67 31.83 32.10
N SER A 122 18.00 31.62 33.37
CA SER A 122 17.02 31.63 34.48
C SER A 122 17.39 32.52 35.67
N SER A 123 18.41 33.38 35.54
CA SER A 123 18.81 34.34 36.58
C SER A 123 19.07 35.74 35.98
N GLY A 124 18.03 36.55 35.91
CA GLY A 124 18.07 37.96 35.48
C GLY A 124 16.81 38.69 35.95
N LEU A 125 16.89 39.23 37.16
CA LEU A 125 15.87 39.86 37.97
C LEU A 125 15.49 41.29 37.49
N HIS A 126 14.19 41.60 37.58
CA HIS A 126 13.57 42.88 37.98
C HIS A 126 13.72 44.14 37.10
N SER A 127 12.61 44.76 36.69
CA SER A 127 11.94 45.80 37.50
C SER A 127 10.78 46.47 36.71
N SER A 128 9.69 46.76 37.43
CA SER A 128 8.48 47.46 36.99
C SER A 128 8.74 48.93 36.57
N PRO A 129 7.68 49.64 36.19
CA PRO A 129 7.26 50.80 36.98
C PRO A 129 6.03 50.52 37.83
#